data_AF-A0A2R6JPQ5-F1
#
_entry.id   AF-A0A2R6JPQ5-F1
#
_cell.length_a   1.000
_cell.length_b   1.000
_cell.length_c   1.000
_cell.angle_alpha   90.00
_cell.angle_beta   90.00
_cell.angle_gamma   90.00
#
_symmetry.space_group_name_H-M   'P 1'
#
loop_
_entity.id
_entity.type
_entity.pdbx_description
1 polymer ?
#
loop_
_entity_poly.entity_id
_entity_poly.type
_entity_poly.pdbx_seq_one_letter_code
_entity_poly.pdbx_strand_id
1 'polypeptide(L)'
;MPTSYFGEELDLDADTWETVEYDDSPVQRRELVFDDVTAVSRPADPGAEDPSLPGGPVQVRKEGSVEEFDNTRIVEAEDPAPE
;
A
#
# COMPACT_ATOMS: atom_id res chain seq x y z
N MET A 1 -2.54 7.89 -22.50
CA MET A 1 -3.85 7.24 -22.27
C MET A 1 -3.70 6.43 -21.00
N PRO A 2 -4.23 6.87 -19.85
CA PRO A 2 -4.07 6.14 -18.61
C PRO A 2 -4.89 4.85 -18.69
N THR A 3 -4.28 3.73 -18.29
CA THR A 3 -4.92 2.42 -18.28
C THR A 3 -5.69 2.27 -16.97
N SER A 4 -7.02 2.34 -17.05
CA SER A 4 -7.90 2.01 -15.92
C SER A 4 -7.80 0.52 -15.60
N TYR A 5 -7.53 0.20 -14.34
CA TYR A 5 -7.75 -1.12 -13.75
C TYR A 5 -8.66 -0.88 -12.54
N PHE A 6 -9.85 -1.48 -12.56
CA PHE A 6 -10.90 -1.39 -11.51
C PHE A 6 -11.66 -0.07 -11.33
N GLY A 7 -11.76 0.80 -12.34
CA GLY A 7 -12.77 1.87 -12.35
C GLY A 7 -12.52 3.06 -11.42
N GLU A 8 -11.40 3.07 -10.69
CA GLU A 8 -10.79 4.28 -10.18
C GLU A 8 -9.64 4.69 -11.12
N GLU A 9 -9.53 5.99 -11.41
CA GLU A 9 -8.32 6.54 -12.03
C GLU A 9 -7.18 6.40 -11.03
N LEU A 10 -6.42 5.31 -11.13
CA LEU A 10 -5.10 5.24 -10.53
C LEU A 10 -4.23 6.22 -11.32
N ASP A 11 -4.10 7.42 -10.78
CA ASP A 11 -3.17 8.43 -11.26
C ASP A 11 -1.74 7.94 -10.97
N LEU A 12 -1.27 7.02 -11.83
CA LEU A 12 0.10 6.52 -11.85
C LEU A 12 1.01 7.58 -12.50
N ASP A 13 0.86 8.84 -12.11
CA ASP A 13 1.77 9.89 -12.51
C ASP A 13 3.12 9.67 -11.84
N ALA A 14 4.18 9.74 -12.64
CA ALA A 14 5.56 9.59 -12.19
C ALA A 14 5.96 10.58 -11.08
N ASP A 15 5.19 11.64 -10.89
CA ASP A 15 5.36 12.63 -9.83
C ASP A 15 4.99 12.12 -8.42
N THR A 16 4.29 10.98 -8.31
CA THR A 16 3.90 10.40 -7.00
C THR A 16 4.91 9.39 -6.46
N TRP A 17 5.80 8.90 -7.32
CA TRP A 17 6.78 7.86 -6.99
C TRP A 17 8.18 8.46 -6.84
N GLU A 18 8.85 8.13 -5.74
CA GLU A 18 10.23 8.49 -5.44
C GLU A 18 11.13 7.27 -5.59
N THR A 19 12.30 7.45 -6.21
CA THR A 19 13.35 6.43 -6.20
C THR A 19 14.17 6.55 -4.92
N VAL A 20 14.26 5.46 -4.17
CA VAL A 20 15.03 5.38 -2.92
C VAL A 20 16.01 4.21 -2.95
N GLU A 21 17.16 4.38 -2.32
CA GLU A 21 18.15 3.31 -2.16
C GLU A 21 17.70 2.35 -1.05
N TYR A 22 17.65 1.05 -1.36
CA TYR A 22 17.33 -0.04 -0.43
C TYR A 22 18.20 -1.27 -0.76
N ASP A 23 18.97 -1.77 0.22
CA ASP A 23 19.89 -2.91 0.03
C ASP A 23 20.77 -2.79 -1.24
N ASP A 24 21.43 -1.63 -1.38
CA ASP A 24 22.30 -1.29 -2.53
C ASP A 24 21.59 -1.36 -3.90
N SER A 25 20.25 -1.33 -3.90
CA SER A 25 19.41 -1.36 -5.09
C SER A 25 18.40 -0.21 -5.07
N PRO A 26 18.20 0.51 -6.18
CA PRO A 26 17.17 1.53 -6.26
C PRO A 26 15.78 0.87 -6.33
N VAL A 27 14.86 1.31 -5.47
CA VAL A 27 13.46 0.87 -5.46
C VAL A 27 12.52 2.07 -5.59
N GLN A 28 11.34 1.84 -6.17
CA GLN A 28 10.30 2.87 -6.29
C GLN A 28 9.39 2.83 -5.07
N ARG A 29 9.20 3.98 -4.42
CA ARG A 29 8.34 4.17 -3.26
C ARG A 29 7.30 5.23 -3.54
N ARG A 30 6.06 5.02 -3.10
CA ARG A 30 5.05 6.09 -2.94
C ARG A 30 4.43 6.02 -1.57
N GLU A 31 3.97 7.15 -1.08
CA GLU A 31 3.13 7.22 0.11
C GLU A 31 1.66 7.26 -0.31
N LEU A 32 0.82 6.52 0.40
CA LEU A 32 -0.63 6.52 0.20
C LEU A 32 -1.28 6.87 1.52
N VAL A 33 -2.25 7.79 1.47
CA VAL A 33 -3.05 8.21 2.61
C VAL A 33 -4.49 7.80 2.33
N PHE A 34 -5.14 7.20 3.33
CA PHE A 34 -6.50 6.71 3.22
C PHE A 34 -7.35 7.28 4.35
N ASP A 35 -8.48 7.85 3.99
CA ASP A 35 -9.56 8.18 4.91
C ASP A 35 -10.56 7.03 5.03
N ASP A 36 -11.44 7.08 6.03
CA ASP A 36 -12.52 6.12 6.26
C ASP A 36 -12.07 4.65 6.36
N VAL A 37 -10.83 4.44 6.80
CA VAL A 37 -10.29 3.10 7.06
C VAL A 37 -10.94 2.54 8.33
N THR A 38 -11.56 1.38 8.19
CA THR A 38 -12.22 0.68 9.31
C THR A 38 -11.32 -0.40 9.90
N ALA A 39 -10.37 -0.95 9.13
CA ALA A 39 -9.38 -1.87 9.65
C ALA A 39 -8.14 -1.95 8.75
N VAL A 40 -6.99 -2.19 9.38
CA VAL A 40 -5.73 -2.55 8.71
C VAL A 40 -5.27 -3.89 9.25
N SER A 41 -4.91 -4.83 8.38
CA SER A 41 -4.46 -6.17 8.78
C SER A 41 -3.36 -6.72 7.89
N ARG A 42 -2.51 -7.58 8.44
CA ARG A 42 -1.56 -8.38 7.66
C ARG A 42 -2.14 -9.79 7.43
N PRO A 43 -2.10 -10.34 6.21
CA PRO A 43 -2.47 -11.74 5.96
C PRO A 43 -1.63 -12.70 6.81
N ALA A 44 -2.26 -13.74 7.36
CA ALA A 44 -1.56 -14.76 8.15
C ALA A 44 -0.67 -15.66 7.28
N ASP A 45 -1.07 -15.86 6.01
CA ASP A 45 -0.30 -16.55 4.98
C ASP A 45 -0.16 -15.57 3.80
N PRO A 46 0.96 -14.84 3.71
CA PRO A 46 1.16 -13.79 2.71
C PRO A 46 1.43 -14.32 1.29
N GLY A 47 1.48 -15.64 1.08
CA GLY A 47 1.84 -16.21 -0.22
C GLY A 47 3.32 -16.04 -0.54
N ALA A 48 3.65 -15.98 -1.83
CA ALA A 48 5.03 -15.82 -2.29
C ALA A 48 5.45 -14.35 -2.28
N GLU A 49 6.22 -13.95 -1.26
CA GLU A 49 6.82 -12.62 -1.14
C GLU A 49 8.14 -12.57 -1.95
N ASP A 50 8.43 -11.44 -2.62
CA ASP A 50 9.75 -11.18 -3.21
C ASP A 50 10.69 -10.69 -2.10
N PRO A 51 11.69 -11.48 -1.67
CA PRO A 51 12.56 -11.11 -0.56
C PRO A 51 13.50 -9.95 -0.88
N SER A 52 13.58 -9.51 -2.16
CA SER A 52 14.40 -8.37 -2.58
C SER A 52 13.70 -7.03 -2.40
N LEU A 53 12.39 -7.02 -2.15
CA LEU A 53 11.61 -5.81 -1.97
C LEU A 53 11.26 -5.58 -0.49
N PRO A 54 11.27 -4.32 -0.02
CA PRO A 54 10.93 -4.01 1.37
C PRO A 54 9.45 -4.21 1.66
N GLY A 55 9.14 -4.57 2.90
CA GLY A 55 7.77 -4.60 3.42
C GLY A 55 7.11 -5.97 3.33
N GLY A 56 5.78 -5.99 3.34
CA GLY A 56 4.97 -7.20 3.18
C GLY A 56 3.52 -6.83 2.84
N PRO A 57 2.63 -7.81 2.63
CA PRO A 57 1.27 -7.52 2.24
C PRO A 57 0.47 -6.92 3.39
N VAL A 58 -0.31 -5.90 3.08
CA VAL A 58 -1.24 -5.23 3.99
C VAL A 58 -2.61 -5.18 3.33
N GLN A 59 -3.64 -5.50 4.10
CA GLN A 59 -5.03 -5.34 3.71
C GLN A 59 -5.63 -4.14 4.42
N VAL A 60 -6.21 -3.23 3.64
CA VAL A 60 -6.94 -2.05 4.11
C VAL A 60 -8.42 -2.29 3.85
N ARG A 61 -9.25 -2.18 4.88
CA ARG A 61 -10.71 -2.32 4.79
C ARG A 61 -11.36 -0.95 4.91
N LYS A 62 -12.23 -0.64 3.96
CA LYS A 62 -13.11 0.54 3.96
C LYS A 62 -14.56 0.07 3.88
N GLU A 63 -15.52 0.99 3.97
CA GLU A 63 -16.93 0.63 3.89
C GLU A 63 -17.24 -0.07 2.54
N GLY A 64 -17.49 -1.38 2.61
CA GLY A 64 -17.85 -2.19 1.44
C GLY A 64 -16.68 -2.64 0.55
N SER A 65 -15.42 -2.32 0.88
CA SER A 65 -14.26 -2.73 0.10
C SER A 65 -13.10 -3.26 0.96
N VAL A 66 -12.31 -4.14 0.34
CA VAL A 66 -11.03 -4.62 0.87
C VAL A 66 -10.00 -4.47 -0.24
N GLU A 67 -8.95 -3.70 0.03
CA GLU A 67 -7.83 -3.49 -0.87
C GLU A 67 -6.59 -4.17 -0.29
N GLU A 68 -5.76 -4.75 -1.15
CA GLU A 68 -4.52 -5.45 -0.77
C GLU A 68 -3.32 -4.75 -1.42
N PHE A 69 -2.29 -4.52 -0.62
CA PHE A 69 -1.06 -3.84 -1.03
C PHE A 69 0.14 -4.69 -0.65
N ASP A 70 0.88 -5.14 -1.66
CA ASP A 70 2.14 -5.86 -1.48
C ASP A 70 3.29 -4.91 -1.12
N ASN A 71 4.38 -5.45 -0.57
CA ASN A 71 5.64 -4.73 -0.33
C ASN A 71 5.43 -3.39 0.40
N THR A 72 4.53 -3.40 1.38
CA THR A 72 4.03 -2.21 2.07
C THR A 72 4.48 -2.19 3.52
N ARG A 73 4.68 -0.98 4.05
CA ARG A 73 4.93 -0.71 5.45
C ARG A 73 3.98 0.37 5.95
N ILE A 74 3.32 0.12 7.07
CA ILE A 74 2.49 1.11 7.75
C ILE A 74 3.42 2.10 8.44
N VAL A 75 3.34 3.37 8.06
CA VAL A 75 4.10 4.47 8.66
C VAL A 75 3.35 5.05 9.86
N GLU A 76 2.05 5.28 9.68
CA GLU A 76 1.15 5.88 10.67
C GLU A 76 -0.25 5.27 10.55
N ALA A 77 -0.92 5.10 11.69
CA ALA A 77 -2.32 4.70 11.77
C ALA A 77 -2.92 5.33 13.02
N GLU A 78 -3.99 6.11 12.84
CA GLU A 78 -4.71 6.78 13.92
C GLU A 78 -6.10 6.17 14.08
N ASP A 79 -6.49 5.91 15.32
CA ASP A 79 -7.88 5.63 15.68
C ASP A 79 -8.46 6.89 16.33
N PRO A 80 -9.41 7.60 15.67
CA PRO A 80 -9.98 8.82 16.21
C PRO A 80 -10.87 8.58 17.44
N ALA A 81 -11.30 7.34 17.68
CA ALA A 81 -12.17 6.96 18.80
C ALA A 81 -11.69 5.65 19.47
N PRO A 82 -10.52 5.66 20.14
CA PRO A 82 -9.99 4.46 20.78
C PRO A 82 -10.84 4.09 22.00
N GLU A 83 -11.18 2.79 22.14
CA GLU A 83 -11.85 2.24 23.33
C GLU A 83 -10.90 1.94 24.50
#